data_AF-W0F044-F1
#
_entry.id   AF-W0F044-F1
#
_cell.length_a   1.000
_cell.length_b   1.000
_cell.length_c   1.000
_cell.angle_alpha   90.00
_cell.angle_beta   90.00
_cell.angle_gamma   90.00
#
_symmetry.space_group_name_H-M   'P 1'
#
loop_
_entity.id
_entity.type
_entity.pdbx_description
1 polymer ?
#
loop_
_entity_poly.entity_id
_entity_poly.type
_entity_poly.pdbx_seq_one_letter_code
_entity_poly.pdbx_strand_id
1 'polypeptide(L)'
;MTKIMLSIVFALTIMQQSFAQVDKKQSDGQLTQKSNAVAYRLFPTQNMWTFIKLNTRNGQMWQVQFDVKEKNRSVTNLSTETLITTDKETNDRFTLYSTQNIFTFILLDQLDGRTWQVQWSMKEENRGMISIH
;
A
#
# COMPACT_ATOMS: atom_id res chain seq x y z
N MET A 1 60.76 3.58 42.21
CA MET A 1 62.10 3.22 41.68
C MET A 1 61.90 2.39 40.42
N THR A 2 62.79 2.59 39.47
CA THR A 2 62.73 2.28 38.02
C THR A 2 62.93 0.80 37.66
N LYS A 3 62.71 0.50 36.36
CA LYS A 3 63.21 -0.59 35.47
C LYS A 3 62.17 -1.69 35.17
N ILE A 4 61.49 -1.70 34.02
CA ILE A 4 61.91 -2.02 32.64
C ILE A 4 62.49 -3.44 32.47
N MET A 5 61.73 -4.31 31.81
CA MET A 5 62.13 -5.29 30.78
C MET A 5 60.89 -5.53 29.90
N LEU A 6 60.74 -5.02 28.66
CA LEU A 6 61.29 -5.53 27.39
C LEU A 6 61.42 -7.08 27.41
N SER A 7 60.77 -7.88 26.56
CA SER A 7 60.61 -7.70 25.11
C SER A 7 59.92 -8.93 24.49
N ILE A 8 59.26 -8.71 23.34
CA ILE A 8 58.93 -9.66 22.26
C ILE A 8 57.76 -10.63 22.50
N VAL A 9 56.58 -10.28 21.98
CA VAL A 9 55.99 -11.01 20.83
C VAL A 9 55.26 -9.99 19.95
N PHE A 10 55.82 -9.83 18.76
CA PHE A 10 55.36 -9.02 17.65
C PHE A 10 54.52 -9.94 16.76
N ALA A 11 53.20 -9.76 16.68
CA ALA A 11 52.41 -10.19 15.52
C ALA A 11 50.99 -9.60 15.55
N LEU A 12 50.81 -8.54 14.75
CA LEU A 12 49.64 -8.28 13.92
C LEU A 12 48.24 -8.44 14.54
N THR A 13 47.62 -7.31 14.87
CA THR A 13 46.35 -6.93 14.20
C THR A 13 46.27 -5.42 14.12
N ILE A 14 46.44 -4.89 12.91
CA ILE A 14 46.19 -3.51 12.54
C ILE A 14 44.66 -3.36 12.49
N MET A 15 44.06 -2.72 13.50
CA MET A 15 42.72 -2.14 13.33
C MET A 15 42.88 -0.65 13.05
N GLN A 16 42.89 -0.31 11.76
CA GLN A 16 42.76 1.06 11.29
C GLN A 16 41.36 1.56 11.65
N GLN A 17 41.32 2.61 12.48
CA GLN A 17 40.15 3.48 12.58
C GLN A 17 40.13 4.37 11.33
N SER A 18 39.14 4.18 10.47
CA SER A 18 38.81 5.15 9.43
C SER A 18 37.62 5.97 9.89
N PHE A 19 37.87 7.20 10.31
CA PHE A 19 36.86 8.24 10.38
C PHE A 19 36.48 8.61 8.95
N ALA A 20 35.27 8.25 8.52
CA ALA A 20 34.68 8.83 7.31
C ALA A 20 33.93 10.11 7.72
N GLN A 21 34.54 11.27 7.47
CA GLN A 21 33.80 12.52 7.34
C GLN A 21 32.94 12.42 6.08
N VAL A 22 31.63 12.54 6.23
CA VAL A 22 30.73 12.80 5.10
C VAL A 22 30.54 14.31 5.00
N ASP A 23 31.19 14.91 4.01
CA ASP A 23 30.95 16.29 3.59
C ASP A 23 29.55 16.44 3.00
N LYS A 24 28.83 17.47 3.45
CA LYS A 24 27.50 17.85 2.96
C LYS A 24 27.58 18.32 1.50
N LYS A 25 26.77 17.71 0.63
CA LYS A 25 26.24 18.40 -0.56
C LYS A 25 24.75 18.65 -0.37
N GLN A 26 24.45 19.88 0.02
CA GLN A 26 23.11 20.44 0.01
C GLN A 26 22.74 20.71 -1.45
N SER A 27 21.90 19.84 -2.02
CA SER A 27 21.26 20.06 -3.32
C SER A 27 19.87 20.63 -3.03
N ASP A 28 19.76 21.95 -3.16
CA ASP A 28 18.48 22.65 -3.23
C ASP A 28 17.82 22.28 -4.57
N GLY A 29 17.07 21.20 -4.56
CA GLY A 29 16.27 20.72 -5.67
C GLY A 29 14.88 20.47 -5.15
N GLN A 30 13.90 21.19 -5.70
CA GLN A 30 12.48 21.00 -5.43
C GLN A 30 12.16 19.51 -5.26
N LEU A 31 11.77 19.13 -4.04
CA LEU A 31 11.20 17.82 -3.77
C LEU A 31 9.84 17.77 -4.48
N THR A 32 9.82 17.51 -5.78
CA THR A 32 8.71 16.77 -6.37
C THR A 32 8.81 15.40 -5.72
N GLN A 33 8.21 15.27 -4.52
CA GLN A 33 8.01 14.00 -3.86
C GLN A 33 7.31 13.16 -4.92
N LYS A 34 8.05 12.20 -5.50
CA LYS A 34 7.55 11.35 -6.57
C LYS A 34 6.47 10.52 -5.90
N SER A 35 5.25 11.04 -5.94
CA SER A 35 4.10 10.47 -5.29
C SER A 35 3.95 9.09 -5.90
N ASN A 36 4.19 8.03 -5.11
CA ASN A 36 3.93 6.66 -5.51
C ASN A 36 2.42 6.38 -5.57
N ALA A 37 1.58 7.42 -5.62
CA ALA A 37 0.15 7.28 -5.69
C ALA A 37 -0.25 6.60 -7.00
N VAL A 38 -0.96 5.49 -6.86
CA VAL A 38 -1.37 4.64 -7.97
C VAL A 38 -2.85 4.85 -8.27
N ALA A 39 -3.25 4.69 -9.54
CA ALA A 39 -4.66 4.80 -9.92
C ALA A 39 -5.49 3.57 -9.52
N TYR A 40 -4.85 2.42 -9.32
CA TYR A 40 -5.51 1.17 -8.98
C TYR A 40 -4.76 0.42 -7.90
N ARG A 41 -5.50 -0.23 -7.00
CA ARG A 41 -4.95 -1.09 -5.94
C ARG A 41 -5.80 -2.33 -5.76
N LEU A 42 -5.15 -3.46 -5.47
CA LEU A 42 -5.81 -4.71 -5.07
C LEU A 42 -5.84 -4.80 -3.55
N PHE A 43 -6.99 -5.16 -3.00
CA PHE A 43 -7.19 -5.41 -1.58
C PHE A 43 -7.58 -6.89 -1.40
N PRO A 44 -6.82 -7.66 -0.59
CA PRO A 44 -7.14 -9.06 -0.36
C PRO A 44 -8.43 -9.19 0.44
N THR A 45 -9.25 -10.16 0.09
CA THR A 45 -10.35 -10.61 0.97
C THR A 45 -9.85 -11.77 1.84
N GLN A 46 -10.63 -12.21 2.82
CA GLN A 46 -10.33 -13.44 3.54
C GLN A 46 -10.55 -14.71 2.68
N ASN A 47 -11.25 -14.59 1.55
CA ASN A 47 -11.28 -15.63 0.53
C ASN A 47 -9.99 -15.54 -0.31
N MET A 48 -9.16 -16.58 -0.23
CA MET A 48 -7.85 -16.61 -0.90
C MET A 48 -7.89 -16.47 -2.43
N TRP A 49 -9.04 -16.68 -3.06
CA TRP A 49 -9.22 -16.60 -4.52
C TRP A 49 -9.77 -15.26 -4.99
N THR A 50 -10.15 -14.37 -4.08
CA THR A 50 -10.86 -13.12 -4.39
C THR A 50 -10.12 -11.90 -3.85
N PHE A 51 -9.90 -10.94 -4.74
CA PHE A 51 -9.45 -9.58 -4.41
C PHE A 51 -10.52 -8.56 -4.79
N ILE A 52 -10.47 -7.40 -4.15
CA ILE A 52 -11.18 -6.20 -4.62
C ILE A 52 -10.17 -5.31 -5.32
N LYS A 53 -10.39 -5.04 -6.61
CA LYS A 53 -9.65 -4.01 -7.36
C LYS A 53 -10.39 -2.69 -7.22
N LEU A 54 -9.74 -1.68 -6.66
CA LEU A 54 -10.27 -0.33 -6.49
C LEU A 54 -9.61 0.62 -7.47
N ASN A 55 -10.40 1.44 -8.17
CA ASN A 55 -9.92 2.70 -8.76
C ASN A 55 -9.81 3.73 -7.64
N THR A 56 -8.59 3.96 -7.17
CA THR A 56 -8.32 4.81 -6.01
C THR A 56 -8.62 6.28 -6.28
N ARG A 57 -8.84 6.66 -7.55
CA ARG A 57 -9.18 8.04 -7.89
C ARG A 57 -10.63 8.36 -7.62
N ASN A 58 -11.54 7.40 -7.84
CA ASN A 58 -12.96 7.71 -7.98
C ASN A 58 -13.93 6.72 -7.30
N GLY A 59 -13.42 5.65 -6.68
CA GLY A 59 -14.23 4.72 -5.89
C GLY A 59 -14.83 3.57 -6.67
N GLN A 60 -14.73 3.53 -8.01
CA GLN A 60 -15.20 2.38 -8.78
C GLN A 60 -14.38 1.13 -8.42
N MET A 61 -15.04 -0.03 -8.38
CA MET A 61 -14.37 -1.25 -7.96
C MET A 61 -14.95 -2.54 -8.55
N TRP A 62 -14.09 -3.56 -8.59
CA TRP A 62 -14.34 -4.85 -9.20
C TRP A 62 -13.90 -5.98 -8.26
N GLN A 63 -14.59 -7.10 -8.33
CA GLN A 63 -14.07 -8.36 -7.80
C GLN A 63 -13.14 -8.97 -8.82
N VAL A 64 -11.93 -9.34 -8.39
CA VAL A 64 -10.96 -10.08 -9.19
C VAL A 64 -10.88 -11.48 -8.61
N GLN A 65 -11.34 -12.46 -9.37
CA GLN A 65 -11.21 -13.87 -9.04
C GLN A 65 -10.13 -14.50 -9.91
N PHE A 66 -9.26 -15.27 -9.28
CA PHE A 66 -8.23 -16.02 -9.98
C PHE A 66 -8.29 -17.49 -9.56
N ASP A 67 -7.78 -18.35 -10.43
CA ASP A 67 -7.70 -19.79 -10.23
C ASP A 67 -6.53 -20.33 -11.06
N VAL A 68 -5.96 -21.45 -10.63
CA VAL A 68 -4.98 -22.21 -11.40
C VAL A 68 -5.60 -22.69 -12.72
N LYS A 69 -6.87 -23.10 -12.71
CA LYS A 69 -7.65 -23.50 -13.90
C LYS A 69 -8.33 -22.27 -14.51
N GLU A 70 -8.23 -22.12 -15.82
CA GLU A 70 -8.69 -20.91 -16.54
C GLU A 70 -10.17 -20.58 -16.33
N LYS A 71 -11.03 -21.59 -16.19
CA LYS A 71 -12.50 -21.47 -16.21
C LYS A 71 -13.10 -20.58 -15.11
N ASN A 72 -12.37 -20.34 -14.01
CA ASN A 72 -12.87 -19.57 -12.86
C ASN A 72 -12.19 -18.19 -12.71
N ARG A 73 -11.41 -17.75 -13.71
CA ARG A 73 -10.76 -16.43 -13.70
C ARG A 73 -11.71 -15.38 -14.21
N SER A 74 -11.99 -14.35 -13.42
CA SER A 74 -12.91 -13.28 -13.84
C SER A 74 -12.63 -11.95 -13.15
N VAL A 75 -13.04 -10.86 -13.82
CA VAL A 75 -13.15 -9.53 -13.23
C VAL A 75 -14.60 -9.11 -13.38
N THR A 76 -15.32 -8.95 -12.28
CA THR A 76 -16.74 -8.59 -12.28
C THR A 76 -16.97 -7.29 -11.55
N ASN A 77 -17.96 -6.51 -11.99
CA ASN A 77 -18.31 -5.26 -11.33
C ASN A 77 -18.80 -5.53 -9.90
N LEU A 78 -18.31 -4.71 -8.97
CA LEU A 78 -18.83 -4.63 -7.60
C LEU A 78 -19.56 -3.31 -7.41
N SER A 79 -18.93 -2.20 -7.76
CA SER A 79 -19.58 -0.88 -7.82
C SER A 79 -19.02 -0.11 -9.01
N THR A 80 -19.91 0.30 -9.90
CA THR A 80 -19.57 1.11 -11.08
C THR A 80 -19.82 2.60 -10.86
N GLU A 81 -20.39 2.98 -9.72
CA GLU A 81 -20.69 4.37 -9.39
C GLU A 81 -19.41 5.16 -9.12
N THR A 82 -19.31 6.34 -9.74
CA THR A 82 -18.23 7.28 -9.50
C THR A 82 -18.61 8.19 -8.34
N LEU A 83 -17.80 8.21 -7.28
CA LEU A 83 -18.12 8.95 -6.05
C LEU A 83 -17.77 10.45 -6.11
N ILE A 84 -17.08 10.86 -7.17
CA ILE A 84 -16.57 12.22 -7.38
C ILE A 84 -16.58 12.56 -8.87
N THR A 85 -16.43 13.84 -9.19
CA THR A 85 -16.32 14.32 -10.57
C THR A 85 -14.89 14.15 -11.10
N THR A 86 -14.74 14.03 -12.42
CA THR A 86 -13.45 13.78 -13.09
C THR A 86 -12.38 14.83 -12.78
N ASP A 87 -12.76 16.09 -12.58
CA ASP A 87 -11.86 17.20 -12.20
C ASP A 87 -11.31 17.07 -10.78
N LYS A 88 -11.93 16.24 -9.93
CA LYS A 88 -11.53 16.00 -8.54
C LYS A 88 -10.84 14.65 -8.34
N GLU A 89 -10.59 13.90 -9.42
CA GLU A 89 -9.86 12.64 -9.38
C GLU A 89 -8.41 12.87 -8.97
N THR A 90 -7.93 12.10 -8.00
CA THR A 90 -6.53 12.11 -7.59
C THR A 90 -6.13 10.70 -7.17
N ASN A 91 -4.96 10.24 -7.61
CA ASN A 91 -4.48 8.90 -7.26
C ASN A 91 -4.43 8.73 -5.74
N ASP A 92 -4.74 7.51 -5.27
CA ASP A 92 -4.79 7.16 -3.84
C ASP A 92 -5.77 7.99 -3.00
N ARG A 93 -6.78 8.66 -3.59
CA ARG A 93 -7.83 9.32 -2.81
C ARG A 93 -8.66 8.33 -1.99
N PHE A 94 -9.08 7.23 -2.60
CA PHE A 94 -9.91 6.21 -1.98
C PHE A 94 -9.09 5.00 -1.55
N THR A 95 -9.41 4.44 -0.39
CA THR A 95 -8.80 3.19 0.11
C THR A 95 -9.84 2.32 0.83
N LEU A 96 -9.61 1.00 0.85
CA LEU A 96 -10.46 0.03 1.53
C LEU A 96 -9.80 -0.47 2.83
N TYR A 97 -10.61 -0.63 3.87
CA TYR A 97 -10.25 -1.29 5.12
C TYR A 97 -11.07 -2.57 5.29
N SER A 98 -10.38 -3.69 5.49
CA SER A 98 -11.03 -4.98 5.76
C SER A 98 -11.72 -4.97 7.12
N THR A 99 -12.87 -5.61 7.21
CA THR A 99 -13.53 -5.89 8.50
C THR A 99 -13.33 -7.36 8.91
N GLN A 100 -13.81 -7.72 10.09
CA GLN A 100 -13.87 -9.13 10.51
C GLN A 100 -14.88 -9.93 9.68
N ASN A 101 -15.93 -9.29 9.16
CA ASN A 101 -16.84 -9.92 8.21
C ASN A 101 -16.16 -10.02 6.85
N ILE A 102 -15.98 -11.25 6.37
CA ILE A 102 -15.25 -11.52 5.13
C ILE A 102 -15.83 -10.79 3.92
N PHE A 103 -17.14 -10.53 3.93
CA PHE A 103 -17.89 -9.91 2.82
C PHE A 103 -17.89 -8.39 2.86
N THR A 104 -17.35 -7.78 3.92
CA THR A 104 -17.52 -6.35 4.19
C THR A 104 -16.19 -5.63 4.29
N PHE A 105 -16.10 -4.50 3.59
CA PHE A 105 -15.04 -3.50 3.72
C PHE A 105 -15.63 -2.15 4.09
N ILE A 106 -14.79 -1.27 4.63
CA ILE A 106 -15.07 0.15 4.74
C ILE A 106 -14.25 0.88 3.68
N LEU A 107 -14.93 1.60 2.78
CA LEU A 107 -14.29 2.53 1.85
C LEU A 107 -14.13 3.87 2.57
N LEU A 108 -12.94 4.46 2.49
CA LEU A 108 -12.63 5.78 3.00
C LEU A 108 -12.23 6.70 1.85
N ASP A 109 -12.88 7.85 1.74
CA ASP A 109 -12.34 9.00 1.02
C ASP A 109 -11.31 9.68 1.93
N GLN A 110 -10.02 9.52 1.61
CA GLN A 110 -8.93 10.02 2.44
C GLN A 110 -8.80 11.55 2.39
N LEU A 111 -9.53 12.22 1.49
CA LEU A 111 -9.49 13.68 1.35
C LEU A 111 -10.55 14.36 2.20
N ASP A 112 -11.79 13.85 2.23
CA ASP A 112 -12.91 14.49 2.94
C ASP A 112 -13.52 13.65 4.07
N GLY A 113 -13.04 12.43 4.28
CA GLY A 113 -13.41 11.58 5.42
C GLY A 113 -14.75 10.85 5.28
N ARG A 114 -15.45 10.98 4.15
CA ARG A 114 -16.67 10.20 3.90
C ARG A 114 -16.35 8.72 3.85
N THR A 115 -17.30 7.91 4.35
CA THR A 115 -17.14 6.46 4.41
C THR A 115 -18.35 5.73 3.87
N TRP A 116 -18.10 4.53 3.35
CA TRP A 116 -19.13 3.64 2.84
C TRP A 116 -18.88 2.22 3.32
N GLN A 117 -19.96 1.52 3.67
CA GLN A 117 -19.93 0.07 3.78
C GLN A 117 -19.94 -0.50 2.36
N VAL A 118 -18.93 -1.32 2.04
CA VAL A 118 -18.83 -2.05 0.77
C VAL A 118 -19.07 -3.52 1.04
N GLN A 119 -20.01 -4.12 0.30
CA GLN A 119 -20.30 -5.54 0.36
C GLN A 119 -20.00 -6.24 -0.97
N TRP A 120 -19.19 -7.30 -0.90
CA TRP A 120 -18.88 -8.15 -2.04
C TRP A 120 -19.55 -9.53 -1.87
N SER A 121 -19.81 -10.19 -2.99
CA SER A 121 -20.44 -11.50 -3.00
C SER A 121 -20.25 -12.20 -4.35
N MET A 122 -20.25 -13.54 -4.33
CA MET A 122 -20.33 -14.33 -5.55
C MET A 122 -21.64 -14.06 -6.30
N LYS A 123 -22.71 -13.78 -5.56
CA LYS A 123 -24.04 -13.45 -6.08
C LYS A 123 -24.15 -11.95 -6.31
N GLU A 124 -24.51 -11.54 -7.52
CA GLU A 124 -24.54 -10.14 -7.94
C GLU A 124 -25.54 -9.31 -7.12
N GLU A 125 -26.71 -9.87 -6.84
CA GLU A 125 -27.78 -9.23 -6.06
C GLU A 125 -27.41 -8.94 -4.59
N ASN A 126 -26.31 -9.51 -4.11
CA ASN A 126 -25.81 -9.29 -2.75
C ASN A 126 -24.57 -8.38 -2.71
N ARG A 127 -24.22 -7.75 -3.84
CA ARG A 127 -23.15 -6.76 -3.92
C ARG A 127 -23.73 -5.37 -3.73
N GLY A 128 -22.95 -4.47 -3.15
CA GLY A 128 -23.38 -3.09 -3.05
C GLY A 128 -22.47 -2.23 -2.21
N MET A 129 -22.82 -0.96 -2.17
CA MET A 129 -22.15 0.04 -1.37
C MET A 129 -23.20 0.99 -0.78
N ILE A 130 -23.06 1.29 0.51
CA ILE A 130 -24.01 2.13 1.24
C ILE A 130 -23.21 3.17 2.04
N SER A 131 -23.60 4.44 1.94
CA SER A 131 -22.98 5.53 2.72
C SER A 131 -23.19 5.33 4.22
N ILE A 132 -22.18 5.63 5.01
CA ILE A 132 -22.25 5.64 6.48
C ILE A 132 -22.36 7.10 6.93
N HIS A 133 -23.33 7.40 7.81
CA HIS A 133 -23.62 8.73 8.34
C HIS A 133 -23.58 8.72 9.86
#